data_AF-A2FKB3-F1
#
_entry.id   AF-A2FKB3-F1
#
_cell.length_a   1.000
_cell.length_b   1.000
_cell.length_c   1.000
_cell.angle_alpha   90.00
_cell.angle_beta   90.00
_cell.angle_gamma   90.00
#
_symmetry.space_group_name_H-M   'P 1'
#
loop_
_entity.id
_entity.type
_entity.pdbx_description
1 polymer ?
#
loop_
_entity_poly.entity_id
_entity_poly.type
_entity_poly.pdbx_seq_one_letter_code
_entity_poly.pdbx_strand_id
1 'polypeptide(L)'
;MEVVAKLRSFPEYHLAYLNLTDNRNKEEKISLSTGSAFGQDYDNFIPAQPESLRDPLKDIQNQGKTYSKIYQDFHEMTDEFYKNFETFNALFAEKKKKQQDLESAENAATKAEAKAEAKPNPIMAKFVGDPAENERKLREEAASLREQATKQKEEFSQYNSNYVPQFTDTFVSMMDSYFESRCNQLHQLVDVANNLTKAANKIDNFEDPFLDKFERTLERLNASSAKQ
;
A
#
# COMPACT_ATOMS: atom_id res chain seq x y z
N MET A 1 5.76 -11.78 -16.44
CA MET A 1 4.81 -10.78 -15.92
C MET A 1 3.38 -11.35 -15.92
N GLU A 2 3.12 -12.39 -15.13
CA GLU A 2 1.84 -13.13 -15.19
C GLU A 2 1.08 -13.16 -13.84
N VAL A 3 1.57 -12.41 -12.84
CA VAL A 3 0.95 -12.32 -11.51
C VAL A 3 -0.19 -11.29 -11.47
N VAL A 4 -0.18 -10.31 -12.39
CA VAL A 4 -1.17 -9.22 -12.43
C VAL A 4 -2.54 -9.67 -12.99
N ALA A 5 -2.59 -10.74 -13.78
CA ALA A 5 -3.82 -11.12 -14.50
C ALA A 5 -4.88 -11.83 -13.64
N LYS A 6 -4.56 -12.27 -12.42
CA LYS A 6 -5.45 -13.09 -11.57
C LYS A 6 -6.15 -12.35 -10.42
N LEU A 7 -5.95 -11.03 -10.28
CA LEU A 7 -6.64 -10.15 -9.31
C LEU A 7 -7.90 -9.46 -9.90
N ARG A 8 -8.42 -9.94 -11.04
CA ARG A 8 -9.52 -9.30 -11.80
C ARG A 8 -10.91 -9.28 -11.14
N SER A 9 -11.06 -9.60 -9.85
CA SER A 9 -12.37 -9.61 -9.18
C SER A 9 -12.82 -8.25 -8.63
N PHE A 10 -11.96 -7.22 -8.59
CA PHE A 10 -12.31 -5.88 -8.08
C PHE A 10 -11.65 -4.77 -8.92
N PRO A 11 -12.32 -4.21 -9.93
CA PRO A 11 -11.80 -3.09 -10.74
C PRO A 11 -11.37 -1.88 -9.91
N GLU A 12 -12.10 -1.58 -8.83
CA GLU A 12 -11.85 -0.50 -7.88
C GLU A 12 -10.50 -0.66 -7.18
N TYR A 13 -10.05 -1.91 -6.99
CA TYR A 13 -8.77 -2.25 -6.38
C TYR A 13 -7.58 -1.88 -7.28
N HIS A 14 -7.68 -2.08 -8.60
CA HIS A 14 -6.62 -1.69 -9.52
C HIS A 14 -6.47 -0.16 -9.62
N LEU A 15 -7.59 0.55 -9.58
CA LEU A 15 -7.60 2.01 -9.52
C LEU A 15 -6.97 2.52 -8.22
N ALA A 16 -7.27 1.89 -7.08
CA ALA A 16 -6.63 2.23 -5.81
C ALA A 16 -5.10 2.02 -5.85
N TYR A 17 -4.63 0.89 -6.39
CA TYR A 17 -3.20 0.58 -6.53
C TYR A 17 -2.47 1.61 -7.41
N LEU A 18 -3.03 1.96 -8.57
CA LEU A 18 -2.44 2.96 -9.46
C LEU A 18 -2.39 4.33 -8.81
N ASN A 19 -3.49 4.75 -8.16
CA ASN A 19 -3.56 6.03 -7.46
C ASN A 19 -2.55 6.12 -6.30
N LEU A 20 -2.39 5.04 -5.53
CA LEU A 20 -1.41 4.97 -4.45
C LEU A 20 0.02 5.02 -4.98
N THR A 21 0.30 4.37 -6.11
CA THR A 21 1.62 4.43 -6.76
C THR A 21 1.94 5.84 -7.26
N ASP A 22 0.98 6.49 -7.90
CA ASP A 22 1.14 7.87 -8.37
C ASP A 22 1.33 8.85 -7.21
N ASN A 23 0.59 8.69 -6.12
CA ASN A 23 0.76 9.49 -4.92
C ASN A 23 2.13 9.29 -4.29
N ARG A 24 2.58 8.04 -4.15
CA ARG A 24 3.93 7.70 -3.64
C ARG A 24 5.04 8.38 -4.42
N ASN A 25 4.96 8.37 -5.75
CA ASN A 25 5.95 9.03 -6.61
C ASN A 25 5.94 10.55 -6.47
N LYS A 26 4.77 11.15 -6.24
CA LYS A 26 4.64 12.59 -5.96
C LYS A 26 5.21 12.91 -4.58
N GLU A 27 4.94 12.08 -3.58
CA GLU A 27 5.41 12.24 -2.21
C GLU A 27 6.94 12.19 -2.13
N GLU A 28 7.58 11.24 -2.82
CA GLU A 28 9.04 11.17 -2.94
C GLU A 28 9.62 12.45 -3.56
N LYS A 29 9.03 12.92 -4.67
CA LYS A 29 9.47 14.15 -5.34
C LYS A 29 9.36 15.37 -4.43
N ILE A 30 8.27 15.48 -3.67
CA ILE A 30 8.03 16.58 -2.73
C ILE A 30 9.03 16.51 -1.58
N SER A 31 9.25 15.33 -1.01
CA SER A 31 10.22 15.11 0.06
C SER A 31 11.63 15.54 -0.39
N LEU A 32 12.08 15.05 -1.55
CA LEU A 32 13.41 15.37 -2.09
C LEU A 32 13.56 16.86 -2.45
N SER A 33 12.58 17.44 -3.14
CA SER A 33 12.65 18.85 -3.56
C SER A 33 12.64 19.79 -2.36
N THR A 34 11.79 19.52 -1.37
CA THR A 34 11.70 20.32 -0.15
C THR A 34 12.95 20.15 0.70
N GLY A 35 13.44 18.91 0.86
CA GLY A 35 14.65 18.62 1.61
C GLY A 35 15.88 19.32 1.02
N SER A 36 15.98 19.36 -0.30
CA SER A 36 17.03 20.13 -1.00
C SER A 36 16.85 21.64 -0.80
N ALA A 37 15.64 22.16 -0.99
CA ALA A 37 15.37 23.60 -0.93
C ALA A 37 15.65 24.21 0.45
N PHE A 38 15.41 23.46 1.53
CA PHE A 38 15.68 23.90 2.91
C PHE A 38 16.96 23.27 3.50
N GLY A 39 17.82 22.72 2.64
CA GLY A 39 19.09 22.09 2.99
C GLY A 39 20.25 23.06 3.07
N GLN A 40 21.39 22.66 2.49
CA GLN A 40 22.68 23.35 2.58
C GLN A 40 22.65 24.83 2.15
N ASP A 41 21.80 25.17 1.18
CA ASP A 41 21.68 26.54 0.68
C ASP A 41 21.14 27.49 1.76
N TYR A 42 20.18 27.03 2.58
CA TYR A 42 19.68 27.80 3.72
C TYR A 42 20.72 27.94 4.83
N ASP A 43 21.54 26.91 5.07
CA ASP A 43 22.60 26.95 6.07
C ASP A 43 23.65 28.03 5.76
N ASN A 44 23.89 28.30 4.46
CA ASN A 44 24.76 29.37 4.00
C ASN A 44 24.06 30.73 3.91
N PHE A 45 22.77 30.75 3.54
CA PHE A 45 21.98 31.97 3.36
C PHE A 45 21.66 32.66 4.68
N ILE A 46 21.20 31.92 5.70
CA ILE A 46 20.75 32.46 6.99
C ILE A 46 21.84 33.32 7.67
N PRO A 47 23.10 32.88 7.81
CA PRO A 47 24.13 33.70 8.46
C PRO A 47 24.42 35.02 7.74
N ALA A 48 24.22 35.07 6.42
CA ALA A 48 24.42 36.26 5.60
C ALA A 48 23.28 37.30 5.73
N GLN A 49 22.16 36.94 6.35
CA GLN A 49 21.03 37.84 6.56
C GLN A 49 21.19 38.72 7.81
N PRO A 50 20.49 39.86 7.87
CA PRO A 50 20.38 40.69 9.07
C PRO A 50 20.01 39.86 10.30
N GLU A 51 20.60 40.18 11.45
CA GLU A 51 20.48 39.36 12.66
C GLU A 51 19.02 39.15 13.11
N SER A 52 18.18 40.18 12.97
CA SER A 52 16.74 40.15 13.24
C SER A 52 15.95 39.18 12.35
N LEU A 53 16.45 38.86 11.15
CA LEU A 53 15.81 37.93 10.20
C LEU A 53 16.29 36.50 10.35
N ARG A 54 17.39 36.25 11.06
CA ARG A 54 18.00 34.91 11.14
C ARG A 54 17.07 33.90 11.80
N ASP A 55 16.45 34.25 12.91
CA ASP A 55 15.55 33.35 13.64
C ASP A 55 14.28 32.99 12.86
N PRO A 56 13.51 33.93 12.27
CA PRO A 56 12.37 33.55 11.43
C PRO A 56 12.78 32.74 10.20
N LEU A 57 13.96 32.96 9.62
CA LEU A 57 14.46 32.15 8.52
C LEU A 57 14.87 30.73 8.96
N LYS A 58 15.43 30.57 10.17
CA LYS A 58 15.65 29.25 10.79
C LYS A 58 14.33 28.54 11.08
N ASP A 59 13.32 29.26 11.56
CA ASP A 59 11.97 28.72 11.77
C ASP A 59 11.44 28.16 10.43
N ILE A 60 11.53 28.93 9.34
CA ILE A 60 11.15 28.49 7.98
C ILE A 60 11.93 27.26 7.55
N GLN A 61 13.26 27.25 7.73
CA GLN A 61 14.10 26.12 7.37
C GLN A 61 13.69 24.84 8.12
N ASN A 62 13.47 24.96 9.43
CA ASN A 62 13.05 23.84 10.28
C ASN A 62 11.68 23.31 9.85
N GLN A 63 10.71 24.20 9.57
CA GLN A 63 9.40 23.78 9.07
C GLN A 63 9.49 23.10 7.70
N GLY A 64 10.36 23.59 6.80
CA GLY A 64 10.64 22.94 5.52
C GLY A 64 11.23 21.53 5.66
N LYS A 65 12.16 21.34 6.59
CA LYS A 65 12.70 20.01 6.93
C LYS A 65 11.63 19.08 7.49
N THR A 66 10.77 19.58 8.39
CA THR A 66 9.62 18.83 8.92
C THR A 66 8.64 18.45 7.81
N TYR A 67 8.31 19.36 6.90
CA TYR A 67 7.45 19.08 5.75
C TYR A 67 8.03 17.98 4.85
N SER A 68 9.33 18.06 4.53
CA SER A 68 10.04 17.03 3.77
C SER A 68 9.96 15.66 4.45
N LYS A 69 10.14 15.62 5.78
CA LYS A 69 10.02 14.40 6.58
C LYS A 69 8.60 13.84 6.56
N ILE A 70 7.56 14.66 6.73
CA ILE A 70 6.17 14.20 6.67
C ILE A 70 5.87 13.50 5.33
N TYR A 71 6.35 14.06 4.22
CA TYR A 71 6.18 13.45 2.90
C TYR A 71 7.02 12.17 2.71
N GLN A 72 8.18 12.08 3.36
CA GLN A 72 8.93 10.82 3.43
C GLN A 72 8.15 9.77 4.23
N ASP A 73 7.59 10.14 5.37
CA ASP A 73 6.77 9.25 6.21
C ASP A 73 5.54 8.75 5.42
N PHE A 74 4.86 9.60 4.63
CA PHE A 74 3.77 9.16 3.73
C PHE A 74 4.23 8.13 2.69
N HIS A 75 5.41 8.34 2.12
CA HIS A 75 6.01 7.42 1.15
C HIS A 75 6.28 6.05 1.79
N GLU A 76 6.93 6.03 2.94
CA GLU A 76 7.28 4.82 3.69
C GLU A 76 6.03 4.04 4.15
N MET A 77 4.98 4.74 4.62
CA MET A 77 3.70 4.12 4.97
C MET A 77 3.03 3.43 3.78
N THR A 78 3.15 4.03 2.59
CA THR A 78 2.60 3.46 1.36
C THR A 78 3.38 2.20 0.94
N ASP A 79 4.70 2.16 1.19
CA ASP A 79 5.52 0.96 0.98
C ASP A 79 5.18 -0.18 1.94
N GLU A 80 4.94 0.13 3.21
CA GLU A 80 4.51 -0.86 4.19
C GLU A 80 3.13 -1.43 3.84
N PHE A 81 2.20 -0.58 3.40
CA PHE A 81 0.90 -1.00 2.90
C PHE A 81 1.02 -2.01 1.74
N TYR A 82 1.96 -1.79 0.80
CA TYR A 82 2.20 -2.74 -0.28
C TYR A 82 2.75 -4.09 0.21
N LYS A 83 3.67 -4.09 1.17
CA LYS A 83 4.21 -5.34 1.75
C LYS A 83 3.12 -6.15 2.46
N ASN A 84 2.25 -5.47 3.21
CA ASN A 84 1.10 -6.11 3.86
C ASN A 84 0.12 -6.68 2.81
N PHE A 85 0.08 -6.11 1.60
CA PHE A 85 -0.71 -6.66 0.51
C PHE A 85 -0.20 -8.03 0.00
N GLU A 86 1.11 -8.26 0.02
CA GLU A 86 1.68 -9.56 -0.35
C GLU A 86 1.21 -10.67 0.60
N THR A 87 1.00 -10.35 1.88
CA THR A 87 0.42 -11.27 2.87
C THR A 87 -1.00 -11.70 2.47
N PHE A 88 -1.85 -10.80 1.97
CA PHE A 88 -3.20 -11.17 1.49
C PHE A 88 -3.14 -12.05 0.24
N ASN A 89 -2.23 -11.74 -0.69
CA ASN A 89 -2.05 -12.56 -1.87
C ASN A 89 -1.63 -13.99 -1.49
N ALA A 90 -0.75 -14.14 -0.49
CA ALA A 90 -0.35 -15.45 0.03
C ALA A 90 -1.51 -16.20 0.68
N LEU A 91 -2.28 -15.55 1.57
CA LEU A 91 -3.47 -16.14 2.21
C LEU A 91 -4.51 -16.58 1.17
N PHE A 92 -4.78 -15.72 0.17
CA PHE A 92 -5.71 -16.04 -0.91
C PHE A 92 -5.21 -17.20 -1.79
N ALA A 93 -3.92 -17.22 -2.12
CA ALA A 93 -3.31 -18.30 -2.90
C ALA A 93 -3.41 -19.64 -2.17
N GLU A 94 -3.19 -19.66 -0.85
CA GLU A 94 -3.33 -20.87 -0.03
C GLU A 94 -4.78 -21.37 -0.02
N LYS A 95 -5.75 -20.48 0.25
CA LYS A 95 -7.17 -20.83 0.20
C LYS A 95 -7.57 -21.42 -1.15
N LYS A 96 -7.14 -20.77 -2.24
CA LYS A 96 -7.42 -21.21 -3.60
C LYS A 96 -6.83 -22.60 -3.87
N LYS A 97 -5.60 -22.85 -3.43
CA LYS A 97 -4.98 -24.18 -3.56
C LYS A 97 -5.79 -25.25 -2.83
N LYS A 98 -6.16 -25.01 -1.56
CA LYS A 98 -6.97 -25.96 -0.78
C LYS A 98 -8.35 -26.21 -1.39
N GLN A 99 -8.97 -25.18 -1.96
CA GLN A 99 -10.22 -25.32 -2.70
C GLN A 99 -10.05 -26.19 -3.96
N GLN A 100 -8.97 -25.99 -4.72
CA GLN A 100 -8.68 -26.81 -5.91
C GLN A 100 -8.39 -28.28 -5.56
N ASP A 101 -7.72 -28.53 -4.44
CA ASP A 101 -7.46 -29.88 -3.94
C ASP A 101 -8.78 -30.59 -3.60
N LEU A 102 -9.69 -29.90 -2.88
CA LEU A 102 -11.04 -30.40 -2.58
C LEU A 102 -11.86 -30.68 -3.84
N GLU A 103 -11.90 -29.74 -4.80
CA GLU A 103 -12.61 -29.92 -6.07
C GLU A 103 -12.06 -31.13 -6.85
N SER A 104 -10.75 -31.37 -6.79
CA SER A 104 -10.12 -32.52 -7.42
C SER A 104 -10.52 -33.84 -6.76
N ALA A 105 -10.57 -33.89 -5.43
CA ALA A 105 -11.01 -35.07 -4.70
C ALA A 105 -12.50 -35.39 -4.90
N GLU A 106 -13.36 -34.37 -4.86
CA GLU A 106 -14.80 -34.53 -5.14
C GLU A 106 -15.05 -35.06 -6.56
N ASN A 107 -14.32 -34.53 -7.54
CA ASN A 107 -14.39 -35.02 -8.92
C ASN A 107 -13.89 -36.46 -9.06
N ALA A 108 -12.83 -36.84 -8.33
CA ALA A 108 -12.31 -38.21 -8.34
C ALA A 108 -13.31 -39.20 -7.71
N ALA A 109 -13.87 -38.86 -6.55
CA ALA A 109 -14.89 -39.65 -5.86
C ALA A 109 -16.13 -39.84 -6.75
N THR A 110 -16.66 -38.76 -7.31
CA THR A 110 -17.86 -38.80 -8.17
C THR A 110 -17.61 -39.65 -9.43
N LYS A 111 -16.42 -39.58 -10.03
CA LYS A 111 -16.07 -40.43 -11.18
C LYS A 111 -15.95 -41.90 -10.80
N ALA A 112 -15.41 -42.21 -9.62
CA ALA A 112 -15.28 -43.59 -9.14
C ALA A 112 -16.64 -44.21 -8.81
N GLU A 113 -17.53 -43.45 -8.16
CA GLU A 113 -18.93 -43.86 -7.91
C GLU A 113 -19.67 -44.14 -9.21
N ALA A 114 -19.60 -43.22 -10.18
CA ALA A 114 -20.22 -43.42 -11.49
C ALA A 114 -19.69 -44.68 -12.22
N LYS A 115 -18.42 -45.04 -12.03
CA LYS A 115 -17.84 -46.28 -12.57
C LYS A 115 -18.32 -47.52 -11.81
N ALA A 116 -18.46 -47.44 -10.50
CA ALA A 116 -18.96 -48.54 -9.68
C ALA A 116 -20.46 -48.83 -9.91
N GLU A 117 -21.23 -47.80 -10.27
CA GLU A 117 -22.66 -47.92 -10.59
C GLU A 117 -22.94 -48.24 -12.07
N ALA A 118 -21.93 -48.10 -12.95
CA ALA A 118 -22.07 -48.39 -14.36
C ALA A 118 -22.35 -49.89 -14.58
N LYS A 119 -23.44 -50.20 -15.28
CA LYS A 119 -23.77 -51.59 -15.63
C LYS A 119 -22.66 -52.18 -16.53
N PRO A 120 -22.21 -53.42 -16.28
CA PRO A 120 -21.18 -54.04 -17.10
C PRO A 120 -21.66 -54.18 -18.55
N ASN A 121 -20.81 -53.78 -19.49
CA ASN A 121 -21.07 -53.97 -20.91
C ASN A 121 -21.11 -55.49 -21.21
N PRO A 122 -22.23 -56.04 -21.71
CA PRO A 122 -22.42 -57.48 -21.87
C PRO A 122 -21.41 -58.12 -22.84
N ILE A 123 -20.75 -57.33 -23.70
CA ILE A 123 -19.70 -57.81 -24.62
C ILE A 123 -18.34 -57.94 -23.91
N MET A 124 -18.03 -57.04 -22.98
CA MET A 124 -16.78 -57.05 -22.19
C MET A 124 -16.84 -58.04 -21.02
N ALA A 125 -18.03 -58.34 -20.49
CA ALA A 125 -18.23 -59.27 -19.37
C ALA A 125 -17.73 -60.71 -19.65
N LYS A 126 -17.54 -61.08 -20.93
CA LYS A 126 -17.00 -62.40 -21.33
C LYS A 126 -15.47 -62.49 -21.30
N PHE A 127 -14.77 -61.37 -21.16
CA PHE A 127 -13.30 -61.30 -21.27
C PHE A 127 -12.59 -60.81 -19.99
N VAL A 128 -13.34 -60.46 -18.94
CA VAL A 128 -12.81 -59.73 -17.77
C VAL A 128 -13.13 -60.48 -16.47
N GLY A 129 -12.22 -61.37 -16.04
CA GLY A 129 -12.14 -61.95 -14.68
C GLY A 129 -13.46 -62.46 -14.06
N ASP A 130 -13.48 -62.60 -12.73
CA ASP A 130 -14.72 -62.79 -11.97
C ASP A 130 -15.46 -61.44 -11.87
N PRO A 131 -16.66 -61.29 -12.49
CA PRO A 131 -17.42 -60.04 -12.46
C PRO A 131 -17.73 -59.56 -11.04
N ALA A 132 -17.96 -60.47 -10.09
CA ALA A 132 -18.28 -60.13 -8.72
C ALA A 132 -17.07 -59.53 -7.98
N GLU A 133 -15.86 -60.05 -8.25
CA GLU A 133 -14.62 -59.53 -7.66
C GLU A 133 -14.27 -58.13 -8.21
N ASN A 134 -14.51 -57.90 -9.51
CA ASN A 134 -14.28 -56.60 -10.14
C ASN A 134 -15.28 -55.53 -9.65
N GLU A 135 -16.55 -55.88 -9.51
CA GLU A 135 -17.56 -54.99 -8.94
C GLU A 135 -17.22 -54.62 -7.48
N ARG A 136 -16.76 -55.61 -6.69
CA ARG A 136 -16.31 -55.37 -5.32
C ARG A 136 -15.14 -54.38 -5.27
N LYS A 137 -14.12 -54.56 -6.11
CA LYS A 137 -12.95 -53.66 -6.19
C LYS A 137 -13.34 -52.23 -6.57
N LEU A 138 -14.24 -52.06 -7.54
CA LEU A 138 -14.72 -50.73 -7.94
C LEU A 138 -15.49 -50.02 -6.83
N ARG A 139 -16.31 -50.76 -6.06
CA ARG A 139 -17.03 -50.21 -4.90
C ARG A 139 -16.09 -49.87 -3.75
N GLU A 140 -15.08 -50.70 -3.48
CA GLU A 140 -14.05 -50.43 -2.48
C GLU A 140 -13.23 -49.16 -2.84
N GLU A 141 -12.85 -49.00 -4.10
CA GLU A 141 -12.15 -47.80 -4.60
C GLU A 141 -13.02 -46.54 -4.49
N ALA A 142 -14.29 -46.62 -4.90
CA ALA A 142 -15.24 -45.50 -4.79
C ALA A 142 -15.46 -45.08 -3.33
N ALA A 143 -15.64 -46.03 -2.42
CA ALA A 143 -15.80 -45.76 -0.99
C ALA A 143 -14.55 -45.08 -0.40
N SER A 144 -13.36 -45.57 -0.73
CA SER A 144 -12.08 -44.98 -0.28
C SER A 144 -11.92 -43.54 -0.77
N LEU A 145 -12.20 -43.26 -2.05
CA LEU A 145 -12.11 -41.91 -2.60
C LEU A 145 -13.16 -40.96 -2.02
N ARG A 146 -14.38 -41.44 -1.73
CA ARG A 146 -15.42 -40.64 -1.08
C ARG A 146 -15.07 -40.32 0.37
N GLU A 147 -14.46 -41.26 1.10
CA GLU A 147 -13.93 -41.01 2.45
C GLU A 147 -12.84 -39.93 2.42
N GLN A 148 -11.90 -40.02 1.48
CA GLN A 148 -10.86 -38.99 1.28
C GLN A 148 -11.44 -37.62 0.94
N ALA A 149 -12.42 -37.55 0.03
CA ALA A 149 -13.09 -36.29 -0.32
C ALA A 149 -13.83 -35.69 0.88
N THR A 150 -14.50 -36.52 1.68
CA THR A 150 -15.20 -36.08 2.90
C THR A 150 -14.22 -35.51 3.92
N LYS A 151 -13.10 -36.20 4.16
CA LYS A 151 -12.04 -35.71 5.06
C LYS A 151 -11.47 -34.37 4.57
N GLN A 152 -11.16 -34.25 3.27
CA GLN A 152 -10.66 -32.99 2.72
C GLN A 152 -11.70 -31.85 2.80
N LYS A 153 -12.98 -32.17 2.68
CA LYS A 153 -14.07 -31.20 2.85
C LYS A 153 -14.15 -30.69 4.28
N GLU A 154 -13.98 -31.57 5.27
CA GLU A 154 -13.92 -31.20 6.68
C GLU A 154 -12.69 -30.33 6.98
N GLU A 155 -11.52 -30.74 6.50
CA GLU A 155 -10.26 -29.98 6.64
C GLU A 155 -10.36 -28.59 5.99
N PHE A 156 -10.96 -28.50 4.78
CA PHE A 156 -11.19 -27.22 4.13
C PHE A 156 -12.21 -26.37 4.87
N SER A 157 -13.28 -26.96 5.41
CA SER A 157 -14.29 -26.24 6.18
C SER A 157 -13.70 -25.64 7.45
N GLN A 158 -12.87 -26.40 8.17
CA GLN A 158 -12.15 -25.95 9.35
C GLN A 158 -11.09 -24.90 9.01
N TYR A 159 -10.39 -25.06 7.89
CA TYR A 159 -9.47 -24.02 7.40
C TYR A 159 -10.23 -22.74 7.09
N ASN A 160 -11.34 -22.83 6.35
CA ASN A 160 -12.09 -21.67 5.89
C ASN A 160 -12.78 -20.93 7.05
N SER A 161 -13.19 -21.63 8.11
CA SER A 161 -13.74 -21.00 9.33
C SER A 161 -12.70 -20.14 10.05
N ASN A 162 -11.40 -20.50 9.97
CA ASN A 162 -10.31 -19.71 10.56
C ASN A 162 -9.80 -18.63 9.60
N TYR A 163 -9.79 -18.94 8.29
CA TYR A 163 -9.34 -18.03 7.24
C TYR A 163 -10.16 -16.74 7.19
N VAL A 164 -11.50 -16.82 7.24
CA VAL A 164 -12.34 -15.63 7.05
C VAL A 164 -12.13 -14.59 8.15
N PRO A 165 -12.16 -14.94 9.45
CA PRO A 165 -11.80 -14.02 10.54
C PRO A 165 -10.38 -13.49 10.39
N GLN A 166 -9.39 -14.38 10.19
CA GLN A 166 -7.99 -13.97 10.10
C GLN A 166 -7.75 -12.97 8.94
N PHE A 167 -8.32 -13.24 7.77
CA PHE A 167 -8.24 -12.35 6.62
C PHE A 167 -8.89 -11.00 6.92
N THR A 168 -10.08 -11.00 7.53
CA THR A 168 -10.82 -9.77 7.84
C THR A 168 -10.08 -8.93 8.88
N ASP A 169 -9.62 -9.56 9.97
CA ASP A 169 -8.89 -8.88 11.05
C ASP A 169 -7.58 -8.30 10.55
N THR A 170 -6.83 -9.04 9.73
CA THR A 170 -5.59 -8.55 9.12
C THR A 170 -5.88 -7.35 8.20
N PHE A 171 -6.96 -7.42 7.41
CA PHE A 171 -7.33 -6.34 6.49
C PHE A 171 -7.72 -5.07 7.24
N VAL A 172 -8.61 -5.19 8.22
CA VAL A 172 -9.05 -4.06 9.04
C VAL A 172 -7.87 -3.45 9.78
N SER A 173 -7.04 -4.26 10.46
CA SER A 173 -5.88 -3.77 11.19
C SER A 173 -4.88 -3.03 10.28
N MET A 174 -4.65 -3.52 9.06
CA MET A 174 -3.78 -2.85 8.10
C MET A 174 -4.36 -1.50 7.65
N MET A 175 -5.66 -1.47 7.30
CA MET A 175 -6.32 -0.24 6.86
C MET A 175 -6.38 0.81 7.98
N ASP A 176 -6.70 0.39 9.20
CA ASP A 176 -6.75 1.26 10.37
C ASP A 176 -5.38 1.87 10.66
N SER A 177 -4.32 1.06 10.69
CA SER A 177 -2.94 1.54 10.87
C SER A 177 -2.53 2.53 9.78
N TYR A 178 -2.87 2.23 8.52
CA TYR A 178 -2.58 3.11 7.38
C TYR A 178 -3.28 4.47 7.50
N PHE A 179 -4.59 4.47 7.80
CA PHE A 179 -5.37 5.69 7.92
C PHE A 179 -5.01 6.50 9.17
N GLU A 180 -4.81 5.84 10.31
CA GLU A 180 -4.39 6.50 11.55
C GLU A 180 -3.05 7.21 11.35
N SER A 181 -2.08 6.52 10.75
CA SER A 181 -0.77 7.09 10.43
C SER A 181 -0.86 8.26 9.45
N ARG A 182 -1.66 8.13 8.38
CA ARG A 182 -1.95 9.22 7.44
C ARG A 182 -2.59 10.43 8.12
N CYS A 183 -3.60 10.22 8.96
CA CYS A 183 -4.28 11.29 9.70
C CYS A 183 -3.32 12.02 10.64
N ASN A 184 -2.47 11.29 11.38
CA ASN A 184 -1.48 11.88 12.27
C ASN A 184 -0.51 12.80 11.52
N GLN A 185 -0.03 12.35 10.36
CA GLN A 185 0.87 13.14 9.51
C GLN A 185 0.16 14.35 8.86
N LEU A 186 -1.12 14.21 8.46
CA LEU A 186 -1.93 15.34 7.98
C LEU A 186 -2.12 16.41 9.06
N HIS A 187 -2.34 16.03 10.31
CA HIS A 187 -2.41 16.99 11.41
C HIS A 187 -1.09 17.75 11.59
N GLN A 188 0.05 17.07 11.44
CA GLN A 188 1.35 17.75 11.48
C GLN A 188 1.53 18.77 10.36
N LEU A 189 0.97 18.55 9.16
CA LEU A 189 1.00 19.56 8.09
C LEU A 189 0.27 20.85 8.47
N VAL A 190 -0.81 20.76 9.24
CA VAL A 190 -1.53 21.94 9.75
C VAL A 190 -0.62 22.75 10.69
N ASP A 191 0.11 22.07 11.57
CA ASP A 191 1.07 22.72 12.47
C ASP A 191 2.22 23.38 11.71
N VAL A 192 2.75 22.69 10.70
CA VAL A 192 3.78 23.24 9.79
C VAL A 192 3.27 24.51 9.11
N ALA A 193 2.05 24.49 8.56
CA ALA A 193 1.45 25.65 7.90
C ALA A 193 1.29 26.83 8.88
N ASN A 194 0.76 26.57 10.08
CA ASN A 194 0.59 27.59 11.11
C ASN A 194 1.93 28.22 11.54
N ASN A 195 2.97 27.40 11.67
CA ASN A 195 4.31 27.88 12.04
C ASN A 195 4.99 28.65 10.91
N LEU A 196 4.81 28.23 9.66
CA LEU A 196 5.27 28.99 8.49
C LEU A 196 4.59 30.35 8.40
N THR A 197 3.27 30.42 8.61
CA THR A 197 2.55 31.71 8.63
C THR A 197 3.08 32.64 9.73
N LYS A 198 3.33 32.11 10.94
CA LYS A 198 3.93 32.89 12.03
C LYS A 198 5.33 33.41 11.68
N ALA A 199 6.17 32.57 11.08
CA ALA A 199 7.51 32.96 10.66
C ALA A 199 7.48 34.00 9.52
N ALA A 200 6.59 33.82 8.54
CA ALA A 200 6.38 34.78 7.45
C ALA A 200 5.92 36.13 7.98
N ASN A 201 5.00 36.18 8.95
CA ASN A 201 4.57 37.43 9.56
C ASN A 201 5.72 38.16 10.28
N LYS A 202 6.69 37.46 10.87
CA LYS A 202 7.88 38.09 11.46
C LYS A 202 8.77 38.77 10.40
N ILE A 203 8.81 38.19 9.20
CA ILE A 203 9.57 38.76 8.06
C ILE A 203 8.81 39.93 7.45
N ASP A 204 7.49 39.82 7.28
CA ASP A 204 6.65 40.88 6.71
C ASP A 204 6.66 42.16 7.57
N ASN A 205 6.73 41.99 8.89
CA ASN A 205 6.85 43.11 9.83
C ASN A 205 8.31 43.57 10.06
N PHE A 206 9.28 43.08 9.28
CA PHE A 206 10.65 43.55 9.39
C PHE A 206 10.80 44.93 8.73
N GLU A 207 11.04 45.94 9.54
CA GLU A 207 11.46 47.26 9.05
C GLU A 207 12.97 47.22 8.76
N ASP A 208 13.34 47.35 7.49
CA ASP A 208 14.75 47.41 7.09
C ASP A 208 15.38 48.72 7.61
N PRO A 209 16.31 48.63 8.59
CA PRO A 209 16.89 49.81 9.23
C PRO A 209 17.78 50.63 8.28
N PHE A 210 18.10 50.09 7.09
CA PHE A 210 18.90 50.76 6.08
C PHE A 210 18.07 51.38 4.95
N LEU A 211 16.77 51.06 4.86
CA LEU A 211 15.90 51.51 3.77
C LEU A 211 15.87 53.05 3.67
N ASP A 212 15.59 53.72 4.78
CA ASP A 212 15.61 55.19 4.88
C ASP A 212 16.94 55.80 4.42
N LYS A 213 18.05 55.14 4.75
CA LYS A 213 19.38 55.60 4.39
C LYS A 213 19.63 55.43 2.88
N PHE A 214 19.17 54.33 2.30
CA PHE A 214 19.26 54.08 0.87
C PHE A 214 18.37 55.03 0.07
N GLU A 215 17.12 55.24 0.50
CA GLU A 215 16.18 56.19 -0.11
C GLU A 215 16.78 57.60 -0.15
N ARG A 216 17.31 58.10 0.98
CA ARG A 216 17.99 59.41 1.03
C ARG A 216 19.22 59.49 0.14
N THR A 217 19.93 58.37 -0.04
CA THR A 217 21.12 58.30 -0.91
C THR A 217 20.72 58.35 -2.39
N LEU A 218 19.65 57.64 -2.76
CA LEU A 218 19.06 57.67 -4.10
C LEU A 218 18.54 59.06 -4.45
N GLU A 219 17.82 59.71 -3.54
CA GLU A 219 17.33 61.08 -3.71
C GLU A 219 18.48 62.07 -3.96
N ARG A 220 19.59 61.94 -3.21
CA ARG A 220 20.79 62.76 -3.44
C ARG A 220 21.40 62.53 -4.82
N LEU A 221 21.55 61.27 -5.24
CA LEU A 221 22.13 60.91 -6.54
C LEU A 221 21.26 61.41 -7.70
N ASN A 222 19.94 61.32 -7.58
CA ASN A 222 18.99 61.87 -8.55
C ASN A 222 19.02 63.41 -8.58
N ALA A 223 19.12 64.06 -7.41
CA ALA A 223 19.24 65.53 -7.33
C ALA A 223 20.58 66.05 -7.89
N SER A 224 21.65 65.26 -7.81
CA SER A 224 22.96 65.61 -8.38
C SER A 224 23.06 65.36 -9.88
N SER A 225 22.37 64.34 -10.41
CA SER A 225 22.34 64.06 -11.85
C SER A 225 21.43 65.00 -12.63
N ALA A 226 20.38 65.55 -12.00
CA ALA A 226 19.54 66.60 -12.59
C ALA A 226 20.21 68.00 -12.67
N LYS A 227 21.41 68.16 -12.10
CA LYS A 227 22.19 69.41 -12.09
C LYS A 227 23.38 69.43 -13.06
N GLN A 228 23.58 68.35 -13.81
CA GLN A 228 24.51 68.28 -14.95
C GLN A 228 23.74 68.43 -16.26
#